data_AF-A0A926ZRM8-F1
#
_entry.id   AF-A0A926ZRM8-F1
#
_cell.length_a   1.000
_cell.length_b   1.000
_cell.length_c   1.000
_cell.angle_alpha   90.00
_cell.angle_beta   90.00
_cell.angle_gamma   90.00
#
_symmetry.space_group_name_H-M   'P 1'
#
loop_
_entity.id
_entity.type
_entity.pdbx_description
1 polymer ?
#
loop_
_entity_poly.entity_id
_entity_poly.type
_entity_poly.pdbx_seq_one_letter_code
_entity_poly.pdbx_strand_id
1 'polypeptide(L)'
;MAALLKNWSADLVLCTNGKADLTADQRTLLENHRILVRGEKIIRLEGDNGQLENIVFETNEKIARRGILIRLKQTLRSNLAEKLGCELNEFNLIKTTNVFNETSVKGVYAAGDITLPMQGIAVAVFQGSVAAGGLNHFLIMEDFV
;
A
#
# COMPACT_ATOMS: atom_id res chain seq x y z
N MET A 1 1.68 -8.48 -8.61
CA MET A 1 0.24 -8.16 -8.46
C MET A 1 -0.63 -8.95 -9.41
N ALA A 2 -0.42 -8.85 -10.73
CA ALA A 2 -1.27 -9.54 -11.72
C ALA A 2 -1.41 -11.06 -11.48
N ALA A 3 -0.33 -11.75 -11.13
CA ALA A 3 -0.36 -13.17 -10.76
C ALA A 3 -1.26 -13.49 -9.56
N LEU A 4 -1.27 -12.63 -8.52
CA LEU A 4 -2.19 -12.80 -7.39
C LEU A 4 -3.63 -12.60 -7.85
N LEU A 5 -3.88 -11.54 -8.62
CA LEU A 5 -5.22 -11.18 -9.12
C LEU A 5 -5.85 -12.25 -10.01
N LYS A 6 -5.05 -13.11 -10.66
CA LYS A 6 -5.56 -14.24 -11.45
C LYS A 6 -6.36 -15.25 -10.64
N ASN A 7 -6.20 -15.30 -9.32
CA ASN A 7 -7.05 -16.14 -8.46
C ASN A 7 -8.49 -15.62 -8.35
N TRP A 8 -8.75 -14.35 -8.68
CA TRP A 8 -10.07 -13.74 -8.60
C TRP A 8 -10.68 -13.44 -9.97
N SER A 9 -9.88 -13.14 -10.99
CA SER A 9 -10.38 -12.90 -12.35
C SER A 9 -9.45 -13.50 -13.40
N ALA A 10 -10.04 -14.18 -14.38
CA ALA A 10 -9.31 -14.64 -15.56
C ALA A 10 -9.08 -13.52 -16.59
N ASP A 11 -9.93 -12.47 -16.59
CA ASP A 11 -9.86 -11.31 -17.48
C ASP A 11 -9.15 -10.16 -16.75
N LEU A 12 -7.88 -9.94 -17.10
CA LEU A 12 -7.03 -8.91 -16.52
C LEU A 12 -6.31 -8.15 -17.64
N VAL A 13 -6.18 -6.85 -17.45
CA VAL A 13 -5.36 -5.96 -18.29
C VAL A 13 -4.44 -5.18 -17.38
N LEU A 14 -3.15 -5.18 -17.68
CA LEU A 14 -2.16 -4.36 -17.01
C LEU A 14 -2.05 -3.02 -17.74
N CYS A 15 -2.64 -1.97 -17.19
CA CYS A 15 -2.45 -0.61 -17.68
C CYS A 15 -1.31 0.06 -16.91
N THR A 16 -0.23 0.43 -17.59
CA THR A 16 0.95 1.05 -16.95
C THR A 16 0.91 2.58 -16.93
N ASN A 17 -0.08 3.18 -17.59
CA ASN A 17 -0.29 4.63 -17.65
C ASN A 17 0.96 5.40 -18.10
N GLY A 18 1.50 5.02 -19.25
CA GLY A 18 2.82 5.44 -19.73
C GLY A 18 3.79 4.26 -19.84
N LYS A 19 5.07 4.57 -20.07
CA LYS A 19 6.12 3.57 -20.36
C LYS A 19 6.12 2.45 -19.30
N ALA A 20 5.85 1.24 -19.76
CA ALA A 20 5.93 0.03 -18.94
C ALA A 20 7.39 -0.37 -18.71
N ASP A 21 7.88 -0.25 -17.48
CA ASP A 21 9.19 -0.74 -17.06
C ASP A 21 9.12 -2.24 -16.76
N LEU A 22 8.91 -3.04 -17.81
CA LEU A 22 8.81 -4.50 -17.75
C LEU A 22 9.97 -5.13 -18.51
N THR A 23 10.65 -6.09 -17.87
CA THR A 23 11.67 -6.92 -18.52
C THR A 23 11.04 -7.82 -19.59
N ALA A 24 11.87 -8.37 -20.48
CA ALA A 24 11.41 -9.32 -21.49
C ALA A 24 10.71 -10.54 -20.85
N ASP A 25 11.32 -11.12 -19.80
CA ASP A 25 10.75 -12.26 -19.08
C ASP A 25 9.39 -11.94 -18.43
N GLN A 26 9.23 -10.73 -17.87
CA GLN A 26 7.96 -10.29 -17.30
C GLN A 26 6.87 -10.15 -18.38
N ARG A 27 7.23 -9.64 -19.57
CA ARG A 27 6.30 -9.54 -20.70
C ARG A 27 5.85 -10.92 -21.17
N THR A 28 6.79 -11.82 -21.41
CA THR A 28 6.52 -13.21 -21.78
C THR A 28 5.63 -13.90 -20.73
N LEU A 29 5.89 -13.67 -19.44
CA LEU A 29 5.08 -14.24 -18.37
C LEU A 29 3.62 -13.73 -18.42
N LEU A 30 3.40 -12.43 -18.65
CA LEU A 30 2.07 -11.85 -18.75
C LEU A 30 1.33 -12.37 -20.01
N GLU A 31 2.03 -12.46 -21.14
CA GLU A 31 1.50 -12.99 -22.40
C GLU A 31 1.08 -14.46 -22.26
N ASN A 32 1.91 -15.30 -21.62
CA ASN A 32 1.57 -16.70 -21.35
C ASN A 32 0.30 -16.86 -20.50
N HIS A 33 -0.01 -15.86 -19.66
CA HIS A 33 -1.24 -15.82 -18.85
C HIS A 33 -2.39 -15.05 -19.52
N ARG A 34 -2.21 -14.64 -20.78
CA ARG A 34 -3.17 -13.86 -21.58
C ARG A 34 -3.55 -12.53 -20.93
N ILE A 35 -2.57 -11.87 -20.31
CA ILE A 35 -2.75 -10.56 -19.68
C ILE A 35 -2.24 -9.50 -20.65
N LEU A 36 -3.15 -8.73 -21.22
CA LEU A 36 -2.81 -7.63 -22.12
C LEU A 36 -2.09 -6.52 -21.34
N VAL A 37 -1.02 -5.97 -21.91
CA VAL A 37 -0.32 -4.81 -21.37
C VAL A 37 -0.64 -3.58 -22.22
N ARG A 38 -1.17 -2.53 -21.59
CA ARG A 38 -1.48 -1.24 -22.20
C ARG A 38 -0.56 -0.16 -21.64
N GLY A 39 0.24 0.44 -22.51
CA GLY A 39 1.28 1.42 -22.16
C GLY A 39 0.85 2.87 -22.34
N GLU A 40 -0.28 3.10 -22.99
CA GLU A 40 -0.82 4.43 -23.26
C GLU A 40 -1.25 5.11 -21.96
N LYS A 41 -1.16 6.45 -21.93
CA LYS A 41 -1.67 7.20 -20.78
C LYS A 41 -3.18 7.05 -20.67
N ILE A 42 -3.67 6.86 -19.46
CA ILE A 42 -5.08 6.90 -19.11
C ILE A 42 -5.45 8.37 -18.91
N ILE A 43 -6.44 8.87 -19.63
CA ILE A 43 -6.86 10.27 -19.56
C ILE A 43 -8.14 10.48 -18.75
N ARG A 44 -9.01 9.46 -18.66
CA ARG A 44 -10.19 9.46 -17.80
C ARG A 44 -10.74 8.06 -17.57
N LEU A 45 -11.55 7.95 -16.54
CA LEU A 45 -12.42 6.80 -16.28
C LEU A 45 -13.85 7.23 -16.58
N GLU A 46 -14.59 6.39 -17.30
CA GLU A 46 -16.01 6.60 -17.58
C GLU A 46 -16.83 5.56 -16.81
N GLY A 47 -17.94 6.01 -16.26
CA GLY A 47 -18.82 5.19 -15.46
C GLY A 47 -20.07 5.95 -15.05
N ASP A 48 -21.10 5.20 -14.67
CA ASP A 48 -22.36 5.72 -14.15
C ASP A 48 -22.56 5.27 -12.70
N ASN A 49 -23.13 6.14 -11.86
CA ASN A 49 -23.43 5.84 -10.45
C ASN A 49 -22.27 5.19 -9.65
N GLY A 50 -21.04 5.65 -9.91
CA GLY A 50 -19.82 5.15 -9.24
C GLY A 50 -19.35 3.78 -9.73
N GLN A 51 -19.98 3.19 -10.74
CA GLN A 51 -19.57 1.94 -11.36
C GLN A 51 -18.70 2.24 -12.58
N LEU A 52 -17.51 1.65 -12.63
CA LEU A 52 -16.64 1.77 -13.79
C LEU A 52 -17.23 1.01 -14.98
N GLU A 53 -17.26 1.67 -16.13
CA GLU A 53 -17.63 1.05 -17.40
C GLU A 53 -16.44 1.01 -18.37
N ASN A 54 -15.68 2.10 -18.49
CA ASN A 54 -14.58 2.20 -19.44
C ASN A 54 -13.36 2.92 -18.87
N ILE A 55 -12.18 2.48 -19.31
CA ILE A 55 -10.92 3.22 -19.19
C ILE A 55 -10.64 3.85 -20.55
N VAL A 56 -10.37 5.16 -20.58
CA VAL A 56 -10.10 5.90 -21.82
C VAL A 56 -8.63 6.30 -21.88
N PHE A 57 -7.98 6.00 -23.00
CA PHE A 57 -6.58 6.29 -23.24
C PHE A 57 -6.38 7.58 -24.04
N GLU A 58 -5.15 8.10 -24.05
CA GLU A 58 -4.79 9.33 -24.80
C GLU A 58 -5.04 9.23 -26.31
N THR A 59 -5.13 8.02 -26.85
CA THR A 59 -5.53 7.74 -28.24
C THR A 59 -7.04 7.88 -28.49
N ASN A 60 -7.83 8.20 -27.46
CA ASN A 60 -9.30 8.12 -27.41
C ASN A 60 -9.89 6.70 -27.52
N GLU A 61 -9.05 5.67 -27.60
CA GLU A 61 -9.49 4.30 -27.49
C GLU A 61 -10.06 4.04 -26.08
N LYS A 62 -11.07 3.16 -26.02
CA LYS A 62 -11.73 2.76 -24.77
C LYS A 62 -11.59 1.26 -24.56
N ILE A 63 -11.43 0.86 -23.31
CA ILE A 63 -11.53 -0.54 -22.91
C ILE A 63 -12.56 -0.70 -21.80
N ALA A 64 -13.51 -1.60 -22.00
CA ALA A 64 -14.57 -1.87 -21.03
C ALA A 64 -14.00 -2.64 -19.82
N ARG A 65 -14.20 -2.11 -18.60
CA ARG A 65 -13.70 -2.72 -17.36
C ARG A 65 -14.66 -2.43 -16.20
N ARG A 66 -14.90 -3.43 -15.35
CA ARG A 66 -15.80 -3.32 -14.18
C ARG A 66 -15.10 -2.85 -12.90
N GLY A 67 -13.78 -2.80 -12.89
CA GLY A 67 -13.01 -2.40 -11.72
C GLY A 67 -11.54 -2.20 -12.05
N ILE A 68 -10.86 -1.47 -11.18
CA ILE A 68 -9.43 -1.19 -11.26
C ILE A 68 -8.84 -1.45 -9.88
N LEU A 69 -7.69 -2.12 -9.84
CA LEU A 69 -6.82 -2.13 -8.67
C LEU A 69 -5.57 -1.33 -8.98
N ILE A 70 -5.28 -0.35 -8.13
CA ILE A 70 -4.08 0.46 -8.21
C ILE A 70 -3.16 0.14 -7.03
N ARG A 71 -1.86 0.09 -7.30
CA ARG A 71 -0.84 0.07 -6.25
C ARG A 71 -0.20 1.43 -6.17
N LEU A 72 -0.63 2.22 -5.18
CA LEU A 72 -0.05 3.53 -4.92
C LEU A 72 1.17 3.42 -4.01
N LYS A 73 2.13 4.32 -4.20
CA LYS A 73 3.20 4.52 -3.22
C LYS A 73 2.58 5.12 -1.96
N GLN A 74 2.81 4.48 -0.83
CA GLN A 74 2.37 4.98 0.46
C GLN A 74 3.46 5.85 1.09
N THR A 75 3.02 6.86 1.82
CA THR A 75 3.89 7.79 2.54
C THR A 75 3.23 8.11 3.88
N LEU A 76 4.04 8.43 4.89
CA LEU A 76 3.52 8.92 6.16
C LEU A 76 2.73 10.22 5.91
N ARG A 77 1.57 10.34 6.56
CA ARG A 77 0.66 11.49 6.39
C ARG A 77 1.26 12.83 6.84
N SER A 78 2.26 12.80 7.71
CA SER A 78 2.90 13.99 8.26
C SER A 78 4.38 13.73 8.59
N ASN A 79 5.11 14.80 8.88
CA ASN A 79 6.49 14.75 9.36
C ASN A 79 6.61 14.61 10.89
N LEU A 80 5.57 14.17 11.58
CA LEU A 80 5.61 14.03 13.04
C LEU A 80 6.69 13.05 13.50
N ALA A 81 6.82 11.90 12.84
CA ALA A 81 7.83 10.89 13.16
C ALA A 81 9.26 11.47 13.04
N GLU A 82 9.53 12.21 11.97
CA GLU A 82 10.79 12.92 11.75
C GLU A 82 11.06 13.96 12.85
N LYS A 83 10.06 14.79 13.17
CA LYS A 83 10.17 15.81 14.23
C LYS A 83 10.43 15.22 15.61
N LEU A 84 9.94 14.01 15.87
CA LEU A 84 10.20 13.27 17.11
C LEU A 84 11.56 12.56 17.11
N GLY A 85 12.25 12.47 15.98
CA GLY A 85 13.52 11.75 15.84
C GLY A 85 13.37 10.23 15.65
N CYS A 86 12.19 9.77 15.21
CA CYS A 86 11.95 8.35 14.95
C CYS A 86 12.71 7.88 13.71
N GLU A 87 13.38 6.74 13.83
CA GLU A 87 13.97 6.02 12.70
C GLU A 87 12.86 5.47 11.79
N LEU A 88 13.14 5.46 10.48
CA LEU A 88 12.30 4.79 9.49
C LEU A 88 12.91 3.45 9.08
N ASN A 89 12.07 2.48 8.75
CA ASN A 89 12.47 1.19 8.21
C ASN A 89 12.71 1.26 6.68
N GLU A 90 13.08 0.15 6.07
CA GLU A 90 13.36 0.02 4.64
C GLU A 90 12.16 0.36 3.74
N PHE A 91 10.95 0.40 4.29
CA PHE A 91 9.71 0.79 3.61
C PHE A 91 9.38 2.27 3.75
N ASN A 92 10.23 3.09 4.39
CA ASN A 92 9.96 4.47 4.78
C ASN A 92 8.76 4.61 5.74
N LEU A 93 8.53 3.60 6.57
CA LEU A 93 7.53 3.59 7.65
C LEU A 93 8.26 3.66 9.00
N ILE A 94 7.54 4.00 10.07
CA ILE A 94 8.13 4.14 11.40
C ILE A 94 8.68 2.79 11.88
N LYS A 95 9.96 2.75 12.23
CA LYS A 95 10.62 1.56 12.76
C LYS A 95 10.22 1.36 14.22
N THR A 96 9.69 0.18 14.52
CA THR A 96 9.43 -0.27 15.89
C THR A 96 10.53 -1.23 16.34
N THR A 97 10.91 -1.16 17.62
CA THR A 97 12.12 -1.82 18.15
C THR A 97 11.81 -3.03 19.03
N ASN A 98 10.56 -3.20 19.47
CA ASN A 98 10.15 -4.29 20.35
C ASN A 98 8.70 -4.76 20.08
N VAL A 99 8.29 -5.80 20.81
CA VAL A 99 6.95 -6.42 20.69
C VAL A 99 5.81 -5.49 21.11
N PHE A 100 6.11 -4.41 21.82
CA PHE A 100 5.14 -3.40 22.23
C PHE A 100 5.04 -2.25 21.23
N ASN A 101 5.70 -2.35 20.06
CA ASN A 101 5.74 -1.30 19.05
C ASN A 101 6.29 0.05 19.54
N GLU A 102 7.21 0.05 20.50
CA GLU A 102 8.00 1.24 20.81
C GLU A 102 8.89 1.59 19.61
N THR A 103 9.12 2.87 19.35
CA THR A 103 9.98 3.33 18.25
C THR A 103 11.45 3.34 18.67
N SER A 104 12.33 3.98 17.88
CA SER A 104 13.70 4.29 18.30
C SER A 104 13.75 5.39 19.37
N VAL A 105 12.66 6.14 19.56
CA VAL A 105 12.55 7.21 20.55
C VAL A 105 11.80 6.66 21.75
N LYS A 106 12.48 6.65 22.90
CA LYS A 106 11.95 6.13 24.16
C LYS A 106 10.62 6.83 24.52
N GLY A 107 9.61 6.05 24.89
CA GLY A 107 8.28 6.56 25.24
C GLY A 107 7.41 6.97 24.04
N VAL A 108 7.91 6.84 22.80
CA VAL A 108 7.12 7.05 21.58
C VAL A 108 6.78 5.69 20.97
N TYR A 109 5.50 5.48 20.70
CA TYR A 109 4.95 4.24 20.15
C TYR A 109 4.27 4.50 18.80
N ALA A 110 4.27 3.49 17.92
CA ALA A 110 3.63 3.55 16.61
C ALA A 110 2.78 2.30 16.36
N ALA A 111 1.62 2.43 15.72
CA ALA A 111 0.74 1.30 15.43
C ALA A 111 -0.04 1.51 14.14
N GLY A 112 -0.41 0.41 13.48
CA GLY A 112 -1.16 0.40 12.23
C GLY A 112 -0.28 0.64 11.01
N ASP A 113 -0.91 1.17 9.96
CA ASP A 113 -0.35 1.33 8.61
C ASP A 113 0.96 2.15 8.53
N ILE A 114 1.33 2.85 9.60
CA ILE A 114 2.56 3.61 9.71
C ILE A 114 3.78 2.77 10.12
N THR A 115 3.62 1.47 10.38
CA THR A 115 4.70 0.58 10.86
C THR A 115 5.05 -0.53 9.87
N LEU A 116 4.06 -1.03 9.11
CA LEU A 116 4.21 -2.17 8.21
C LEU A 116 3.43 -1.94 6.91
N PRO A 117 3.93 -2.44 5.76
CA PRO A 117 3.21 -2.35 4.48
C PRO A 117 1.99 -3.27 4.39
N MET A 118 1.77 -4.15 5.38
CA MET A 118 0.60 -5.03 5.47
C MET A 118 -0.56 -4.31 6.15
N GLN A 119 -1.28 -3.51 5.38
CA GLN A 119 -2.42 -2.74 5.88
C GLN A 119 -3.64 -3.63 6.10
N GLY A 120 -4.14 -3.66 7.33
CA GLY A 120 -5.31 -4.46 7.69
C GLY A 120 -5.86 -4.08 9.05
N ILE A 121 -7.18 -4.04 9.17
CA ILE A 121 -7.87 -3.63 10.41
C ILE A 121 -7.43 -4.49 11.60
N ALA A 122 -7.37 -5.81 11.44
CA ALA A 122 -6.95 -6.71 12.51
C ALA A 122 -5.50 -6.47 12.97
N VAL A 123 -4.59 -6.17 12.02
CA VAL A 123 -3.19 -5.84 12.32
C VAL A 123 -3.11 -4.54 13.09
N ALA A 124 -3.82 -3.49 12.62
CA ALA A 124 -3.84 -2.20 13.28
C ALA A 124 -4.43 -2.28 14.70
N VAL A 125 -5.51 -3.04 14.90
CA VAL A 125 -6.12 -3.29 16.22
C VAL A 125 -5.13 -4.00 17.14
N PHE A 126 -4.50 -5.07 16.68
CA PHE A 126 -3.50 -5.81 17.47
C PHE A 126 -2.32 -4.90 17.87
N GLN A 127 -1.77 -4.16 16.91
CA GLN A 127 -0.64 -3.26 17.16
C GLN A 127 -1.00 -2.14 18.13
N GLY A 128 -2.21 -1.58 18.03
CA GLY A 128 -2.71 -0.59 18.96
C GLY A 128 -2.80 -1.14 20.39
N SER A 129 -3.32 -2.37 20.55
CA SER A 129 -3.43 -3.01 21.87
C SER A 129 -2.07 -3.24 22.54
N VAL A 130 -1.08 -3.76 21.82
CA VAL A 130 0.26 -4.00 22.41
C VAL A 130 1.01 -2.69 22.67
N ALA A 131 0.83 -1.67 21.82
CA ALA A 131 1.39 -0.33 22.03
C ALA A 131 0.81 0.34 23.28
N ALA A 132 -0.50 0.28 23.46
CA ALA A 132 -1.15 0.79 24.66
C ALA A 132 -0.65 0.09 25.93
N GLY A 133 -0.49 -1.25 25.88
CA GLY A 133 0.06 -2.02 27.00
C GLY A 133 1.49 -1.61 27.36
N GLY A 134 2.36 -1.45 26.36
CA GLY A 134 3.74 -0.99 26.54
C GLY A 134 3.82 0.43 27.10
N LEU A 135 3.05 1.36 26.53
CA LEU A 135 3.00 2.75 26.97
C LEU A 135 2.47 2.87 28.41
N ASN A 136 1.40 2.14 28.75
CA ASN A 136 0.87 2.15 30.10
C ASN A 136 1.89 1.59 31.11
N HIS A 137 2.58 0.50 30.77
CA HIS A 137 3.66 -0.01 31.62
C HIS A 137 4.80 1.00 31.77
N PHE A 138 5.22 1.65 30.68
CA PHE A 138 6.24 2.69 30.69
C PHE A 138 5.87 3.83 31.65
N LEU A 139 4.65 4.36 31.57
CA LEU A 139 4.17 5.43 32.44
C LEU A 139 4.10 5.01 33.92
N ILE A 140 3.61 3.80 34.21
CA ILE A 140 3.59 3.27 35.59
C ILE A 140 5.00 3.21 36.20
N MET A 141 5.97 2.77 35.40
CA MET A 141 7.36 2.68 35.85
C MET A 141 8.01 4.06 35.96
N GLU A 142 7.60 5.04 35.15
CA GLU A 142 8.04 6.44 35.27
C GLU A 142 7.52 7.10 36.54
N ASP A 143 6.25 6.88 36.90
CA ASP A 143 5.62 7.42 38.12
C ASP A 143 6.19 6.81 39.42
N PHE A 144 6.77 5.62 39.34
CA PHE A 144 7.29 4.90 40.51
C PHE A 144 8.71 5.33 40.92
N VAL A 145 9.43 6.08 40.06
CA VAL A 145 10.82 6.51 40.25
C VAL A 145 10.88 7.98 40.62
#